data_AF-A0A0F5VYQ3-F1
#
_entry.id   AF-A0A0F5VYQ3-F1
#
_cell.length_a   1.000
_cell.length_b   1.000
_cell.length_c   1.000
_cell.angle_alpha   90.00
_cell.angle_beta   90.00
_cell.angle_gamma   90.00
#
_symmetry.space_group_name_H-M   'P 1'
#
loop_
_entity.id
_entity.type
_entity.pdbx_description
1 polymer ?
#
loop_
_entity_poly.entity_id
_entity_poly.type
_entity_poly.pdbx_seq_one_letter_code
_entity_poly.pdbx_strand_id
1 'polypeptide(L)'
;MTDEIMGPPWQMDWRLDALASRDALPEHARKMVDEARAELVTAKDPYIRGIDADGGLPETMCVEPVRSSDPKGPRILYFGSDY
;
A
#
# COMPACT_ATOMS: atom_id res chain seq x y z
N MET A 1 -30.60 -8.28 1.71
CA MET A 1 -29.53 -7.27 1.59
C MET A 1 -28.50 -7.92 0.71
N THR A 2 -28.41 -7.50 -0.54
CA THR A 2 -27.56 -8.13 -1.54
C THR A 2 -26.10 -7.95 -1.12
N ASP A 3 -25.34 -9.05 -1.06
CA ASP A 3 -23.87 -9.08 -0.96
C ASP A 3 -23.24 -8.53 -2.27
N GLU A 4 -23.73 -7.38 -2.72
CA GLU A 4 -23.33 -6.76 -3.97
C GLU A 4 -22.05 -5.96 -3.76
N ILE A 5 -20.94 -6.67 -4.00
CA ILE A 5 -19.63 -6.18 -4.45
C ILE A 5 -19.06 -5.02 -3.62
N MET A 6 -18.59 -5.34 -2.40
CA MET A 6 -17.53 -4.58 -1.74
C MET A 6 -16.28 -5.46 -1.66
N GLY A 7 -15.80 -5.88 -2.83
CA GLY A 7 -14.66 -6.77 -2.96
C GLY A 7 -13.79 -6.39 -4.15
N PRO A 8 -12.57 -6.92 -4.23
CA PRO A 8 -11.63 -6.60 -5.29
C PRO A 8 -12.20 -6.83 -6.70
N PRO A 9 -11.74 -6.08 -7.72
CA PRO A 9 -10.64 -5.14 -7.63
C PRO A 9 -11.03 -3.76 -7.07
N TRP A 10 -10.28 -3.27 -6.08
CA TRP A 10 -10.43 -1.91 -5.58
C TRP A 10 -10.04 -0.89 -6.63
N GLN A 11 -10.83 0.17 -6.74
CA GLN A 11 -10.42 1.33 -7.53
C GLN A 11 -9.27 2.04 -6.80
N MET A 12 -8.12 2.12 -7.47
CA MET A 12 -6.95 2.83 -6.98
C MET A 12 -6.51 3.86 -8.00
N ASP A 13 -6.44 5.10 -7.55
CA ASP A 13 -6.05 6.27 -8.34
C ASP A 13 -4.87 6.98 -7.68
N TRP A 14 -4.17 7.81 -8.45
CA TRP A 14 -3.03 8.59 -7.98
C TRP A 14 -3.41 10.04 -7.84
N ARG A 15 -2.93 10.68 -6.77
CA ARG A 15 -2.86 12.13 -6.75
C ARG A 15 -1.81 12.60 -7.77
N LEU A 16 -2.02 13.77 -8.38
CA LEU A 16 -1.18 14.28 -9.47
C LEU A 16 0.30 14.41 -9.10
N ASP A 17 0.60 14.82 -7.87
CA ASP A 17 1.95 14.92 -7.31
C ASP A 17 2.60 13.54 -7.11
N ALA A 18 1.82 12.56 -6.63
CA ALA A 18 2.27 11.18 -6.46
C ALA A 18 2.54 10.51 -7.82
N LEU A 19 1.70 10.77 -8.83
CA LEU A 19 1.91 10.28 -10.19
C LEU A 19 3.20 10.86 -10.80
N ALA A 20 3.40 12.18 -10.67
CA ALA A 20 4.63 12.82 -11.13
C ALA A 20 5.88 12.24 -10.43
N SER A 21 5.77 11.96 -9.14
CA SER A 21 6.85 11.35 -8.37
C SER A 21 7.14 9.91 -8.82
N ARG A 22 6.09 9.09 -9.04
CA ARG A 22 6.23 7.74 -9.62
C ARG A 22 6.91 7.81 -10.99
N ASP A 23 6.48 8.69 -11.87
CA ASP A 23 6.97 8.74 -13.25
C ASP A 23 8.43 9.22 -13.34
N ALA A 24 8.91 9.97 -12.33
CA ALA A 24 10.31 10.37 -12.20
C ALA A 24 11.24 9.26 -11.67
N LEU A 25 10.70 8.14 -11.16
CA LEU A 25 11.51 7.03 -10.67
C LEU A 25 12.20 6.25 -11.81
N PRO A 26 13.36 5.62 -11.54
CA PRO A 26 13.94 4.63 -12.45
C PRO A 26 12.95 3.52 -12.79
N GLU A 27 13.08 2.92 -13.98
CA GLU A 27 12.16 1.89 -14.48
C GLU A 27 11.94 0.72 -13.50
N HIS A 28 13.02 0.22 -12.91
CA HIS A 28 12.94 -0.88 -11.95
C HIS A 28 12.08 -0.52 -10.71
N ALA A 29 12.17 0.73 -10.24
CA ALA A 29 11.39 1.21 -9.11
C ALA A 29 9.91 1.45 -9.48
N ARG A 30 9.63 1.94 -10.68
CA ARG A 30 8.24 2.05 -11.18
C ARG A 30 7.56 0.69 -11.26
N LYS A 31 8.30 -0.33 -11.71
CA LYS A 31 7.79 -1.71 -11.78
C LYS A 31 7.42 -2.26 -10.39
N MET A 32 8.26 -2.03 -9.38
CA MET A 32 7.94 -2.43 -8.00
C MET A 32 6.67 -1.74 -7.47
N VAL A 33 6.47 -0.46 -7.78
CA VAL A 33 5.25 0.27 -7.41
C VAL A 33 4.01 -0.31 -8.12
N ASP A 34 4.14 -0.67 -9.39
CA ASP A 34 3.04 -1.27 -10.17
C ASP A 34 2.68 -2.68 -9.67
N GLU A 35 3.67 -3.48 -9.29
CA GLU A 35 3.48 -4.80 -8.65
C GLU A 35 2.77 -4.66 -7.30
N ALA A 36 3.24 -3.76 -6.43
CA ALA A 36 2.60 -3.49 -5.14
C ALA A 36 1.15 -3.00 -5.30
N ARG A 37 0.88 -2.16 -6.31
CA ARG A 37 -0.47 -1.73 -6.65
C ARG A 37 -1.35 -2.90 -7.09
N ALA A 38 -0.84 -3.82 -7.91
CA ALA A 38 -1.60 -4.99 -8.36
C ALA A 38 -2.04 -5.89 -7.18
N GLU A 39 -1.16 -6.08 -6.20
CA GLU A 39 -1.50 -6.79 -4.96
C GLU A 39 -2.57 -6.04 -4.15
N LEU A 40 -2.42 -4.72 -3.97
CA LEU A 40 -3.35 -3.92 -3.18
C LEU A 40 -4.75 -3.87 -3.77
N VAL A 41 -4.88 -3.71 -5.10
CA VAL A 41 -6.20 -3.68 -5.74
C VAL A 41 -6.91 -5.02 -5.65
N THR A 42 -6.21 -6.13 -5.47
CA THR A 42 -6.82 -7.46 -5.36
C THR A 42 -6.97 -7.96 -3.93
N ALA A 43 -6.47 -7.23 -2.94
CA ALA A 43 -6.56 -7.61 -1.53
C ALA A 43 -8.02 -7.74 -1.08
N LYS A 44 -8.33 -8.69 -0.19
CA LYS A 44 -9.69 -8.80 0.39
C LYS A 44 -10.03 -7.62 1.30
N ASP A 45 -9.03 -7.08 1.97
CA ASP A 45 -9.14 -5.84 2.74
C ASP A 45 -7.84 -5.03 2.54
N PRO A 46 -7.91 -3.91 1.80
CA PRO A 46 -6.75 -3.09 1.48
C PRO A 46 -6.32 -2.20 2.67
N TYR A 47 -7.13 -2.11 3.73
CA TYR A 47 -6.89 -1.32 4.93
C TYR A 47 -6.31 -2.15 6.10
N ILE A 48 -6.56 -3.46 6.15
CA ILE A 48 -6.21 -4.40 7.26
C ILE A 48 -4.71 -4.69 7.44
N ARG A 49 -3.80 -4.09 6.66
CA ARG A 49 -2.40 -3.96 7.12
C ARG A 49 -2.25 -2.81 8.13
N GLY A 50 -3.04 -2.87 9.21
CA GLY A 50 -3.12 -1.85 10.25
C GLY A 50 -2.95 -2.47 11.65
N ILE A 51 -2.01 -1.89 12.39
CA ILE A 51 -1.75 -2.00 13.83
C ILE A 51 -1.09 -3.30 14.34
N ASP A 52 -1.36 -4.48 13.77
CA ASP A 52 -0.75 -5.77 14.22
C ASP A 52 -0.35 -6.71 13.06
N ALA A 53 0.05 -6.18 11.89
CA ALA A 53 0.11 -6.95 10.65
C ALA A 53 1.49 -6.98 9.97
N ASP A 54 2.51 -7.39 10.70
CA ASP A 54 3.75 -7.96 10.12
C ASP A 54 3.51 -9.35 9.49
N GLY A 55 2.33 -9.93 9.73
CA GLY A 55 1.90 -11.22 9.18
C GLY A 55 1.63 -11.17 7.67
N GLY A 56 2.69 -11.13 6.87
CA GLY A 56 2.63 -11.31 5.41
C GLY A 56 3.25 -10.18 4.59
N LEU A 57 4.07 -9.31 5.18
CA LEU A 57 5.03 -8.52 4.41
C LEU A 57 6.32 -9.35 4.21
N PRO A 58 7.02 -9.21 3.08
CA PRO A 58 8.40 -9.69 2.99
C PRO A 58 9.23 -9.05 4.09
N GLU A 59 10.21 -9.76 4.66
CA GLU A 59 11.07 -9.28 5.75
C GLU A 59 11.79 -7.95 5.43
N THR A 60 11.89 -7.59 4.15
CA THR A 60 12.50 -6.35 3.67
C THR A 60 11.55 -5.15 3.68
N MET A 61 10.31 -5.29 4.16
CA MET A 61 9.27 -4.27 4.11
C MET A 61 8.57 -4.11 5.46
N CYS A 62 8.41 -2.87 5.90
CA CYS A 62 7.70 -2.51 7.12
C CYS A 62 6.77 -1.32 6.87
N VAL A 63 5.58 -1.32 7.48
CA VAL A 63 4.58 -0.25 7.36
C VAL A 63 4.21 0.29 8.72
N GLU A 64 4.29 1.59 8.91
CA GLU A 64 3.88 2.25 10.15
C GLU A 64 2.92 3.42 9.90
N PRO A 65 2.02 3.74 10.86
CA PRO A 65 1.24 4.96 10.80
C PRO A 65 2.13 6.19 10.97
N VAL A 66 1.98 7.21 10.11
CA VAL A 66 2.69 8.50 10.21
C VAL A 66 2.44 9.17 11.58
N ARG A 67 1.26 8.93 12.15
CA ARG A 67 0.89 9.36 13.50
C ARG A 67 0.22 8.22 14.23
N SER A 68 0.85 7.71 15.28
CA SER A 68 0.32 6.66 16.15
C SER A 68 -1.09 6.97 16.71
N SER A 69 -1.46 8.25 16.84
CA SER A 69 -2.77 8.70 17.34
C SER A 69 -3.90 8.74 16.30
N ASP A 70 -3.60 8.53 15.01
CA ASP A 70 -4.62 8.45 13.95
C ASP A 70 -4.50 7.12 13.19
N PRO A 71 -5.19 6.06 13.66
CA PRO A 71 -5.09 4.73 13.05
C PRO A 71 -5.63 4.66 11.61
N LYS A 72 -6.39 5.68 11.18
CA LYS A 72 -6.91 5.83 9.81
C LYS A 72 -6.15 6.89 9.00
N GLY A 73 -5.09 7.47 9.57
CA GLY A 73 -4.27 8.49 8.94
C GLY A 73 -3.29 7.93 7.90
N PRO A 74 -2.49 8.81 7.26
CA PRO A 74 -1.45 8.41 6.32
C PRO A 74 -0.46 7.40 6.92
N ARG A 75 0.05 6.46 6.11
CA ARG A 75 1.04 5.45 6.51
C ARG A 75 2.32 5.58 5.69
N ILE A 76 3.47 5.23 6.28
CA ILE A 76 4.78 5.18 5.62
C ILE A 76 5.13 3.71 5.38
N LEU A 77 5.63 3.41 4.18
CA LEU A 77 6.18 2.11 3.80
C LEU A 77 7.70 2.25 3.65
N TYR A 78 8.45 1.45 4.41
CA TYR A 78 9.90 1.37 4.34
C TYR A 78 10.35 0.16 3.52
N PHE A 79 11.51 0.28 2.86
CA PHE A 79 12.16 -0.78 2.10
C PHE A 79 13.62 -0.90 2.57
N GLY A 80 14.03 -2.07 3.07
CA GLY A 80 15.41 -2.33 3.53
C GLY A 80 15.48 -3.31 4.70
N SER A 81 16.63 -3.96 4.89
CA SER A 81 16.89 -4.95 5.96
C SER A 81 17.31 -4.34 7.30
N ASP A 82 17.43 -3.02 7.37
CA ASP A 82 18.13 -2.37 8.48
C ASP A 82 17.15 -1.48 9.26
N TYR A 83 16.45 -2.10 10.20
CA TYR A 83 15.78 -1.44 11.32
C TYR A 83 16.02 -2.22 12.61
#